data_AF-F5NZN3-F1
#
_entry.id   AF-F5NZN3-F1
#
_cell.length_a   1.000
_cell.length_b   1.000
_cell.length_c   1.000
_cell.angle_alpha   90.00
_cell.angle_beta   90.00
_cell.angle_gamma   90.00
#
_symmetry.space_group_name_H-M   'P 1'
#
loop_
_entity.id
_entity.type
_entity.pdbx_description
1 polymer ?
#
loop_
_entity_poly.entity_id
_entity_poly.type
_entity_poly.pdbx_seq_one_letter_code
_entity_poly.pdbx_strand_id
1 'polypeptide(L)'
;MKNLPIGGVWKGKVKLHSNSPAQDYFANITLNTLDPNHIDVFFPEFAHATPRVQLDLHPTGSVNGSNYAQDLTMLDMCLYDGFNGNAISYEIMLKDEGRPAAGRRDGYFSIYRQGGTTTDEGERIDYRVKMYNPETGGQSKRPEKYVA
;
A
#
# COMPACT_ATOMS: atom_id res chain seq x y z
N MET A 1 -19.48 -16.42 13.65
CA MET A 1 -18.16 -16.95 13.29
C MET A 1 -17.06 -16.17 13.99
N LYS A 2 -16.96 -16.23 15.32
CA LYS A 2 -15.99 -15.45 16.12
C LYS A 2 -14.69 -16.20 16.47
N ASN A 3 -14.56 -17.46 16.05
CA ASN A 3 -13.46 -18.34 16.46
C ASN A 3 -12.42 -18.59 15.34
N LEU A 4 -12.60 -18.00 14.16
CA LEU A 4 -11.58 -18.06 13.12
C LEU A 4 -10.56 -16.95 13.41
N PRO A 5 -9.24 -17.25 13.40
CA PRO A 5 -8.22 -16.31 13.85
C PRO A 5 -8.00 -15.15 12.88
N ILE A 6 -8.29 -15.34 11.59
CA ILE A 6 -8.13 -14.36 10.52
C ILE A 6 -9.22 -14.55 9.45
N GLY A 7 -9.46 -13.50 8.65
CA GLY A 7 -10.23 -13.63 7.42
C GLY A 7 -9.55 -14.51 6.38
N GLY A 8 -10.30 -15.00 5.40
CA GLY A 8 -9.84 -15.85 4.31
C GLY A 8 -10.85 -16.92 3.89
N VAL A 9 -10.36 -17.86 3.08
CA VAL A 9 -11.12 -19.01 2.59
C VAL A 9 -10.78 -20.25 3.41
N TRP A 10 -11.71 -20.67 4.27
CA TRP A 10 -11.55 -21.83 5.15
C TRP A 10 -12.26 -23.03 4.55
N LYS A 11 -11.50 -24.08 4.20
CA LYS A 11 -12.02 -25.32 3.61
C LYS A 11 -11.98 -26.44 4.63
N GLY A 12 -13.08 -27.16 4.77
CA GLY A 12 -13.20 -28.33 5.63
C GLY A 12 -13.93 -29.46 4.91
N LYS A 13 -13.71 -30.68 5.36
CA LYS A 13 -14.46 -31.86 4.91
C LYS A 13 -15.06 -32.54 6.12
N VAL A 14 -16.38 -32.66 6.12
CA VAL A 14 -17.11 -33.40 7.15
C VAL A 14 -17.34 -34.81 6.63
N LYS A 15 -17.03 -35.79 7.47
CA LYS A 15 -17.41 -37.19 7.30
C LYS A 15 -18.47 -37.51 8.34
N LEU A 16 -19.63 -38.00 7.90
CA LEU A 16 -20.68 -38.49 8.77
C LEU A 16 -20.88 -39.98 8.48
N HIS A 17 -20.69 -40.82 9.50
CA HIS A 17 -20.96 -42.25 9.42
C HIS A 17 -22.39 -42.50 9.90
N SER A 18 -23.25 -43.05 9.04
CA SER A 18 -24.54 -43.60 9.43
C SER A 18 -24.37 -45.08 9.77
N ASN A 19 -24.95 -45.51 10.89
CA ASN A 19 -24.91 -46.92 11.30
C ASN A 19 -26.04 -47.75 10.67
N SER A 20 -27.10 -47.12 10.14
CA SER A 20 -28.24 -47.79 9.52
C SER A 20 -28.92 -46.91 8.45
N PRO A 21 -28.75 -47.19 7.15
CA PRO A 21 -27.81 -48.15 6.60
C PRO A 21 -26.35 -47.75 6.93
N ALA A 22 -25.46 -48.74 7.04
CA ALA A 22 -24.04 -48.52 7.29
C ALA A 22 -23.40 -47.83 6.08
N GLN A 23 -23.22 -46.51 6.14
CA GLN A 23 -22.76 -45.70 5.02
C GLN A 23 -22.05 -44.43 5.50
N ASP A 24 -20.95 -44.10 4.83
CA ASP A 24 -20.27 -42.82 5.00
C ASP A 24 -20.81 -41.77 4.03
N TYR A 25 -21.11 -40.59 4.57
CA TYR A 25 -21.46 -39.38 3.84
C TYR A 25 -20.34 -38.37 3.98
N PHE A 26 -20.04 -37.67 2.88
CA PHE A 26 -19.02 -36.63 2.86
C PHE A 26 -19.63 -35.32 2.40
N ALA A 27 -19.33 -34.23 3.11
CA ALA A 27 -19.68 -32.88 2.71
C ALA A 27 -18.43 -32.01 2.75
N ASN A 28 -18.14 -31.33 1.64
CA ASN A 28 -17.13 -30.28 1.62
C ASN A 28 -17.79 -28.98 2.07
N ILE A 29 -17.13 -28.26 2.97
CA ILE A 29 -17.59 -26.98 3.51
C ILE A 29 -16.53 -25.94 3.15
N THR A 30 -16.96 -24.82 2.60
CA THR A 30 -16.11 -23.64 2.38
C THR A 30 -16.73 -22.46 3.11
N LEU A 31 -15.95 -21.80 3.96
CA LEU A 31 -16.35 -20.58 4.66
C LEU A 31 -15.48 -19.43 4.16
N ASN A 32 -16.11 -18.44 3.54
CA ASN A 32 -15.47 -17.18 3.16
C ASN A 32 -15.70 -16.18 4.29
N THR A 33 -14.64 -15.80 5.00
CA THR A 33 -14.74 -14.89 6.15
C THR A 33 -13.91 -13.65 5.87
N LEU A 34 -14.52 -12.47 5.81
CA LEU A 34 -13.79 -11.20 5.73
C LEU A 34 -13.54 -10.68 7.14
N ASP A 35 -12.34 -10.19 7.41
CA ASP A 35 -11.99 -9.45 8.62
C ASP A 35 -11.79 -7.96 8.28
N PRO A 36 -12.88 -7.17 8.25
CA PRO A 36 -12.82 -5.78 7.81
C PRO A 36 -12.04 -4.87 8.75
N ASN A 37 -11.79 -5.30 9.99
CA ASN A 37 -11.08 -4.49 10.99
C ASN A 37 -9.56 -4.57 10.85
N HIS A 38 -9.05 -5.49 10.01
CA HIS A 38 -7.62 -5.69 9.76
C HIS A 38 -7.27 -5.50 8.28
N ILE A 39 -8.07 -4.71 7.56
CA ILE A 39 -7.69 -4.15 6.26
C ILE A 39 -6.80 -2.95 6.52
N ASP A 40 -5.52 -3.02 6.15
CA ASP A 40 -4.53 -2.01 6.54
C ASP A 40 -3.32 -1.95 5.58
N VAL A 41 -2.54 -0.87 5.71
CA VAL A 41 -1.24 -0.67 5.06
C VAL A 41 -0.16 -0.74 6.14
N PHE A 42 0.66 -1.79 6.10
CA PHE A 42 1.73 -2.01 7.05
C PHE A 42 3.07 -1.56 6.48
N PHE A 43 3.86 -0.84 7.27
CA PHE A 43 5.22 -0.43 6.91
C PHE A 43 6.21 -1.16 7.83
N PRO A 44 6.92 -2.21 7.35
CA PRO A 44 7.75 -3.06 8.20
C PRO A 44 8.82 -2.30 9.00
N GLU A 45 9.44 -1.28 8.39
CA GLU A 45 10.46 -0.46 9.03
C GLU A 45 9.87 0.47 10.13
N PHE A 46 8.56 0.72 10.10
CA PHE A 46 7.85 1.62 11.01
C PHE A 46 6.76 0.92 11.82
N ALA A 47 6.94 -0.37 12.14
CA ALA A 47 5.92 -1.23 12.74
C ALA A 47 5.20 -0.67 13.99
N HIS A 48 5.83 0.27 14.71
CA HIS A 48 5.29 0.88 15.93
C HIS A 48 5.32 2.42 15.94
N ALA A 49 5.53 3.06 14.79
CA ALA A 49 5.67 4.51 14.68
C ALA A 49 4.94 5.06 13.47
N THR A 50 4.62 6.36 13.49
CA THR A 50 4.16 7.04 12.27
C THR A 50 5.32 7.07 11.27
N PRO A 51 5.15 6.51 10.05
CA PRO A 51 6.22 6.45 9.07
C PRO A 51 6.64 7.86 8.66
N ARG A 52 7.94 8.13 8.76
CA ARG A 52 8.58 9.38 8.33
C ARG A 52 9.81 9.03 7.51
N VAL A 53 9.80 9.40 6.24
CA VAL A 53 10.86 9.08 5.29
C VAL A 53 11.50 10.38 4.83
N GLN A 54 12.82 10.46 4.92
CA GLN A 54 13.58 11.59 4.38
C GLN A 54 13.83 11.37 2.89
N LEU A 55 13.75 12.43 2.07
CA LEU A 55 14.05 12.34 0.64
C LEU A 55 15.55 12.17 0.33
N ASP A 56 16.40 12.27 1.34
CA ASP A 56 17.87 12.14 1.27
C ASP A 56 18.50 12.90 0.11
N LEU A 57 18.04 14.13 -0.14
CA LEU A 57 18.48 14.92 -1.29
C LEU A 57 19.97 15.27 -1.19
N HIS A 58 20.74 14.80 -2.16
CA HIS A 58 22.14 15.19 -2.32
C HIS A 58 22.31 16.17 -3.49
N PRO A 59 23.11 17.24 -3.34
CA PRO A 59 23.43 18.15 -4.44
C PRO A 59 24.08 17.41 -5.61
N THR A 60 23.50 17.55 -6.79
CA THR A 60 24.02 17.02 -8.05
C THR A 60 24.52 18.20 -8.90
N GLY A 61 25.79 18.57 -8.72
CA GLY A 61 26.38 19.69 -9.46
C GLY A 61 27.78 20.09 -8.97
N SER A 62 28.51 20.78 -9.84
CA SER A 62 29.69 21.56 -9.42
C SER A 62 29.22 22.83 -8.70
N VAL A 63 30.00 23.31 -7.72
CA VAL A 63 29.78 24.56 -6.96
C VAL A 63 29.45 25.79 -7.83
N ASN A 64 29.76 25.74 -9.14
CA ASN A 64 29.61 26.84 -10.07
C ASN A 64 28.62 26.60 -11.23
N GLY A 65 27.85 25.49 -11.25
CA GLY A 65 27.14 25.09 -12.49
C GLY A 65 25.69 24.63 -12.40
N SER A 66 25.18 24.25 -11.22
CA SER A 66 23.82 23.68 -11.11
C SER A 66 23.39 23.55 -9.64
N ASN A 67 22.23 24.11 -9.29
CA ASN A 67 21.61 24.02 -7.96
C ASN A 67 20.58 22.87 -7.87
N TYR A 68 20.80 21.76 -8.58
CA TYR A 68 19.92 20.60 -8.50
C TYR A 68 20.34 19.68 -7.35
N ALA A 69 19.37 19.10 -6.67
CA ALA A 69 19.55 17.99 -5.74
C ALA A 69 18.58 16.87 -6.11
N GLN A 70 19.06 15.63 -6.11
CA GLN A 70 18.26 14.48 -6.49
C GLN A 70 18.73 13.25 -5.72
N ASP A 71 17.77 12.47 -5.22
CA ASP A 71 18.01 11.13 -4.71
C ASP A 71 16.76 10.24 -4.87
N LEU A 72 16.87 8.98 -4.47
CA LEU A 72 15.80 8.00 -4.42
C LEU A 72 15.80 7.32 -3.04
N THR A 73 14.71 7.49 -2.31
CA THR A 73 14.46 6.78 -1.06
C THR A 73 13.36 5.74 -1.27
N MET A 74 13.57 4.53 -0.75
CA MET A 74 12.61 3.44 -0.83
C MET A 74 11.81 3.34 0.48
N LEU A 75 10.55 2.92 0.36
CA LEU A 75 9.67 2.63 1.49
C LEU A 75 8.95 1.31 1.20
N ASP A 76 9.23 0.29 2.01
CA ASP A 76 8.56 -1.00 1.91
C ASP A 76 7.19 -0.94 2.57
N MET A 77 6.19 -1.53 1.91
CA MET A 77 4.83 -1.64 2.44
C MET A 77 4.23 -3.02 2.16
N CYS A 78 3.32 -3.45 3.01
CA CYS A 78 2.48 -4.64 2.81
C CYS A 78 1.01 -4.22 2.89
N LEU A 79 0.24 -4.64 1.89
CA LEU A 79 -1.21 -4.38 1.84
C LEU A 79 -1.94 -5.59 2.41
N TYR A 80 -2.74 -5.36 3.46
CA TYR A 80 -3.55 -6.39 4.08
C TYR A 80 -5.01 -6.20 3.67
N ASP A 81 -5.59 -7.23 3.04
CA ASP A 81 -6.96 -7.22 2.52
C ASP A 81 -8.03 -7.68 3.54
N GLY A 82 -7.61 -8.08 4.74
CA GLY A 82 -8.51 -8.72 5.71
C GLY A 82 -9.08 -10.06 5.23
N PHE A 83 -8.56 -10.62 4.13
CA PHE A 83 -9.06 -11.81 3.46
C PHE A 83 -7.95 -12.80 3.11
N ASN A 84 -6.80 -12.68 3.78
CA ASN A 84 -5.63 -13.55 3.64
C ASN A 84 -5.12 -13.64 2.19
N GLY A 85 -5.06 -12.49 1.51
CA GLY A 85 -4.58 -12.39 0.14
C GLY A 85 -5.50 -13.03 -0.90
N ASN A 86 -6.78 -13.20 -0.59
CA ASN A 86 -7.78 -13.73 -1.53
C ASN A 86 -8.59 -12.63 -2.22
N ALA A 87 -8.30 -11.35 -1.95
CA ALA A 87 -8.87 -10.24 -2.71
C ALA A 87 -8.45 -10.30 -4.18
N ILE A 88 -9.39 -9.98 -5.07
CA ILE A 88 -9.17 -9.99 -6.53
C ILE A 88 -8.61 -8.67 -7.06
N SER A 89 -8.66 -7.60 -6.27
CA SER A 89 -8.09 -6.31 -6.67
C SER A 89 -7.93 -5.36 -5.48
N TYR A 90 -7.03 -4.40 -5.65
CA TYR A 90 -6.78 -3.28 -4.74
C TYR A 90 -6.91 -1.96 -5.49
N GLU A 91 -7.48 -0.96 -4.82
CA GLU A 91 -7.52 0.42 -5.29
C GLU A 91 -6.70 1.28 -4.32
N ILE A 92 -5.63 1.90 -4.84
CA ILE A 92 -4.72 2.71 -4.03
C ILE A 92 -4.71 4.14 -4.56
N MET A 93 -4.92 5.08 -3.65
CA MET A 93 -4.84 6.50 -3.93
C MET A 93 -3.68 7.11 -3.14
N LEU A 94 -2.74 7.71 -3.88
CA LEU A 94 -1.66 8.51 -3.30
C LEU A 94 -2.05 9.99 -3.38
N LYS A 95 -2.02 10.67 -2.24
CA LYS A 95 -2.34 12.10 -2.12
C LYS A 95 -1.39 12.76 -1.14
N ASP A 96 -0.95 13.97 -1.44
CA ASP A 96 -0.32 14.83 -0.44
C ASP A 96 -1.36 15.60 0.38
N GLU A 97 -0.90 16.50 1.23
CA GLU A 97 -1.68 17.49 1.96
C GLU A 97 -2.65 18.35 1.15
N GLY A 98 -2.61 18.32 -0.20
CA GLY A 98 -3.57 19.02 -1.06
C GLY A 98 -3.44 20.54 -1.03
N ARG A 99 -2.30 21.07 -0.58
CA ARG A 99 -2.02 22.51 -0.58
C ARG A 99 -1.87 23.04 -2.02
N PRO A 100 -2.24 24.30 -2.29
CA PRO A 100 -2.00 24.91 -3.59
C PRO A 100 -0.51 24.91 -3.92
N ALA A 101 -0.16 24.33 -5.08
CA ALA A 101 1.21 24.25 -5.58
C ALA A 101 1.28 24.86 -6.99
N ALA A 102 1.23 26.19 -7.08
CA ALA A 102 1.26 26.90 -8.37
C ALA A 102 2.51 26.48 -9.18
N GLY A 103 2.33 26.14 -10.46
CA GLY A 103 3.42 25.70 -11.33
C GLY A 103 3.88 24.24 -11.13
N ARG A 104 3.33 23.50 -10.15
CA ARG A 104 3.67 22.08 -9.96
C ARG A 104 3.23 21.26 -11.15
N ARG A 105 4.12 20.39 -11.62
CA ARG A 105 3.84 19.48 -12.74
C ARG A 105 2.80 18.44 -12.34
N ASP A 106 1.96 18.05 -13.29
CA ASP A 106 0.97 17.00 -13.07
C ASP A 106 1.61 15.67 -12.64
N GLY A 107 1.00 15.00 -11.67
CA GLY A 107 1.52 13.77 -11.05
C GLY A 107 2.70 13.93 -10.09
N TYR A 108 3.12 15.16 -9.77
CA TYR A 108 4.12 15.44 -8.73
C TYR A 108 3.44 15.78 -7.41
N PHE A 109 4.14 15.45 -6.33
CA PHE A 109 3.84 15.81 -4.95
C PHE A 109 4.81 16.89 -4.50
N SER A 110 4.52 17.59 -3.41
CA SER A 110 5.42 18.62 -2.87
C SER A 110 5.59 18.49 -1.36
N ILE A 111 6.79 18.77 -0.90
CA ILE A 111 7.05 19.14 0.50
C ILE A 111 7.41 20.62 0.56
N TYR A 112 7.01 21.30 1.64
CA TYR A 112 7.22 22.74 1.81
C TYR A 112 8.21 23.00 2.94
N ARG A 113 8.97 24.07 2.79
CA ARG A 113 9.79 24.60 3.89
C ARG A 113 8.91 24.98 5.06
N GLN A 114 9.32 24.58 6.27
CA GLN A 114 8.59 24.92 7.48
C GLN A 114 8.58 26.44 7.70
N GLY A 115 7.38 27.02 7.85
CA GLY A 115 7.18 28.47 7.98
C GLY A 115 7.23 29.25 6.66
N GLY A 116 7.46 28.58 5.53
CA GLY A 116 7.43 29.17 4.20
C GLY A 116 6.00 29.36 3.65
N THR A 117 5.89 30.09 2.54
CA THR A 117 4.61 30.22 1.81
C THR A 117 4.41 29.03 0.89
N THR A 118 3.15 28.64 0.64
CA THR A 118 2.85 27.48 -0.23
C THR A 118 2.77 27.85 -1.71
N THR A 119 2.70 29.14 -2.03
CA THR A 119 2.55 29.64 -3.40
C THR A 119 3.88 29.91 -4.10
N ASP A 120 4.96 30.09 -3.33
CA ASP A 120 6.30 30.31 -3.89
C ASP A 120 6.97 28.98 -4.25
N GLU A 121 7.44 28.87 -5.50
CA GLU A 121 8.16 27.70 -5.99
C GLU A 121 9.49 27.51 -5.24
N GLY A 122 10.14 28.59 -4.80
CA GLY A 122 11.40 28.52 -4.05
C GLY A 122 11.26 27.97 -2.63
N GLU A 123 10.04 27.86 -2.11
CA GLU A 123 9.75 27.41 -0.75
C GLU A 123 9.26 25.95 -0.71
N ARG A 124 9.33 25.22 -1.84
CA ARG A 124 8.95 23.81 -1.92
C ARG A 124 9.91 22.98 -2.75
N ILE A 125 9.85 21.67 -2.54
CA ILE A 125 10.52 20.67 -3.37
C ILE A 125 9.45 19.75 -3.94
N ASP A 126 9.40 19.67 -5.28
CA ASP A 126 8.49 18.77 -6.00
C ASP A 126 9.17 17.41 -6.24
N TYR A 127 8.47 16.32 -5.91
CA TYR A 127 8.97 14.95 -6.03
C TYR A 127 7.94 14.02 -6.67
N ARG A 128 8.38 12.83 -7.09
CA ARG A 128 7.53 11.79 -7.66
C ARG A 128 7.52 10.58 -6.75
N VAL A 129 6.34 10.02 -6.54
CA VAL A 129 6.18 8.69 -5.94
C VAL A 129 6.01 7.69 -7.07
N LYS A 130 6.73 6.57 -6.97
CA LYS A 130 6.52 5.40 -7.83
C LYS A 130 6.17 4.24 -6.93
N MET A 131 5.18 3.47 -7.32
CA MET A 131 4.82 2.24 -6.63
C MET A 131 5.10 1.06 -7.54
N TYR A 132 5.68 0.01 -6.97
CA TYR A 132 5.85 -1.26 -7.64
C TYR A 132 4.60 -2.10 -7.39
N ASN A 133 4.09 -2.73 -8.44
CA ASN A 133 3.01 -3.70 -8.32
C ASN A 133 3.49 -4.83 -7.40
N PRO A 134 2.78 -5.12 -6.29
CA PRO A 134 3.22 -6.11 -5.31
C PRO A 134 3.22 -7.56 -5.83
N GLU A 135 2.50 -7.83 -6.92
CA GLU A 135 2.38 -9.17 -7.51
C GLU A 135 3.32 -9.37 -8.70
N THR A 136 3.44 -8.34 -9.56
CA THR A 136 4.21 -8.44 -10.80
C THR A 136 5.59 -7.77 -10.73
N GLY A 137 5.84 -6.93 -9.72
CA GLY A 137 7.05 -6.11 -9.62
C GLY A 137 7.13 -4.98 -10.66
N GLY A 138 6.11 -4.81 -11.51
CA GLY A 138 6.06 -3.75 -12.52
C GLY A 138 5.95 -2.36 -11.90
N GLN A 139 6.67 -1.36 -12.44
CA GLN A 139 6.56 0.03 -12.00
C GLN A 139 5.27 0.67 -12.52
N SER A 140 4.51 1.29 -11.61
CA SER A 140 3.39 2.16 -11.96
C SER A 140 3.72 3.63 -11.73
N LYS A 141 3.20 4.50 -12.60
CA LYS A 141 3.38 5.97 -12.57
C LYS A 141 2.09 6.73 -12.22
N ARG A 142 0.97 6.05 -11.92
CA ARG A 142 -0.35 6.65 -11.65
C ARG A 142 -1.11 5.83 -10.59
N PRO A 143 -2.15 6.41 -9.95
CA PRO A 143 -3.10 5.61 -9.18
C PRO A 143 -3.69 4.56 -10.12
N GLU A 144 -3.42 3.29 -9.86
CA GLU A 144 -3.88 2.17 -10.69
C GLU A 144 -4.70 1.22 -9.81
N LYS A 145 -5.74 0.64 -10.42
CA LYS A 145 -6.40 -0.54 -9.87
C LYS A 145 -5.49 -1.72 -10.13
N TYR A 146 -4.99 -2.35 -9.09
CA TYR A 146 -4.24 -3.59 -9.19
C TYR A 146 -5.24 -4.74 -9.15
N VAL A 147 -5.20 -5.63 -10.14
CA VAL A 147 -6.04 -6.83 -10.21
C VAL A 147 -5.13 -8.02 -9.95
N ALA A 148 -5.51 -8.85 -8.99
CA ALA A 148 -4.85 -10.10 -8.64
C ALA A 148 -5.14 -11.22 -9.64
#